data_AF-A0A951DD74-F1
#
_entry.id   AF-A0A951DD74-F1
#
_cell.length_a   1.000
_cell.length_b   1.000
_cell.length_c   1.000
_cell.angle_alpha   90.00
_cell.angle_beta   90.00
_cell.angle_gamma   90.00
#
_symmetry.space_group_name_H-M   'P 1'
#
loop_
_entity.id
_entity.type
_entity.pdbx_description
1 polymer ?
#
loop_
_entity_poly.entity_id
_entity_poly.type
_entity_poly.pdbx_seq_one_letter_code
_entity_poly.pdbx_strand_id
1 'polypeptide(L)'
;MTFRLGREWPSCIALASFYVFLTFAAPGFYRLENLRDIALANIPVLLVALGMTLVIIVAQIDISVGSLFAVTSVACGVLAKHGVPNLLLPLAGLVIGSALGAVNGALSLL
;
A
#
# COMPACT_ATOMS: atom_id res chain seq x y z
N MET A 1 7.07 -15.93 20.76
CA MET A 1 7.09 -15.56 19.33
C MET A 1 8.18 -16.40 18.65
N THR A 2 7.89 -17.68 18.39
CA THR A 2 8.82 -18.60 17.73
C THR A 2 8.67 -18.47 16.23
N PHE A 3 9.63 -17.83 15.56
CA PHE A 3 9.70 -17.73 14.10
C PHE A 3 9.81 -19.13 13.49
N ARG A 4 8.66 -19.71 13.09
CA ARG A 4 8.63 -20.97 12.32
C ARG A 4 8.93 -20.66 10.85
N LEU A 5 10.21 -20.35 10.55
CA LEU A 5 10.70 -20.11 9.19
C LEU A 5 10.25 -21.19 8.18
N GLY A 6 10.07 -22.43 8.64
CA GLY A 6 9.65 -23.59 7.84
C GLY A 6 8.33 -23.44 7.06
N ARG A 7 7.43 -22.52 7.43
CA ARG A 7 6.10 -22.37 6.80
C ARG A 7 6.06 -21.35 5.65
N GLU A 8 7.02 -20.42 5.61
CA GLU A 8 7.05 -19.33 4.63
C GLU A 8 7.86 -19.72 3.36
N TRP A 9 8.63 -20.82 3.42
CA TRP A 9 9.41 -21.37 2.29
C TRP A 9 8.60 -21.61 1.00
N PRO A 10 7.36 -22.12 1.04
CA PRO A 10 6.56 -22.30 -0.18
C PRO A 10 6.37 -21.00 -0.95
N SER A 11 6.15 -19.89 -0.24
CA SER A 11 5.97 -18.56 -0.84
C SER A 11 7.25 -18.08 -1.52
N CYS A 12 8.41 -18.26 -0.86
CA CYS A 12 9.71 -17.91 -1.44
C CYS A 12 10.03 -18.74 -2.68
N ILE A 13 9.74 -20.05 -2.64
CA ILE A 13 9.96 -20.96 -3.77
C ILE A 13 9.01 -20.61 -4.93
N ALA A 14 7.74 -20.33 -4.64
CA ALA A 14 6.77 -19.91 -5.64
C ALA A 14 7.17 -18.59 -6.32
N LEU A 15 7.65 -17.61 -5.55
CA LEU A 15 8.17 -16.36 -6.11
C LEU A 15 9.41 -16.60 -6.97
N ALA A 16 10.37 -17.38 -6.48
CA ALA A 16 11.60 -17.68 -7.21
C ALA A 16 11.30 -18.41 -8.53
N SER A 17 10.41 -19.40 -8.52
CA SER A 17 10.01 -20.12 -9.74
C SER A 17 9.29 -19.22 -10.73
N PHE A 18 8.44 -18.30 -10.24
CA PHE A 18 7.77 -17.31 -11.07
C PHE A 18 8.75 -16.35 -11.75
N TYR A 19 9.76 -15.85 -11.04
CA TYR A 19 10.83 -15.04 -11.65
C TYR A 19 11.58 -15.83 -12.73
N VAL A 20 11.99 -17.08 -12.45
CA VAL A 20 12.67 -17.91 -13.46
C VAL A 20 11.78 -18.10 -14.70
N PHE A 21 10.50 -18.37 -14.52
CA PHE A 21 9.55 -18.48 -15.63
C PHE A 21 9.46 -17.19 -16.47
N LEU A 22 9.41 -16.02 -15.83
CA LEU A 22 9.37 -14.72 -16.51
C LEU A 22 10.61 -14.44 -17.36
N THR A 23 11.77 -15.02 -17.01
CA THR A 23 12.98 -14.93 -17.85
C THR A 23 12.75 -15.49 -19.26
N PHE A 24 11.98 -16.56 -19.38
CA PHE A 24 11.67 -17.20 -20.66
C PHE A 24 10.41 -16.63 -21.31
N ALA A 25 9.37 -16.34 -20.52
CA ALA A 25 8.08 -15.87 -21.02
C ALA A 25 8.08 -14.38 -21.40
N ALA A 26 8.91 -13.56 -20.74
CA ALA A 26 8.95 -12.11 -20.93
C ALA A 26 10.39 -11.57 -20.81
N PRO A 27 11.21 -11.64 -21.88
CA PRO A 27 12.62 -11.22 -21.85
C PRO A 27 12.83 -9.73 -21.49
N GLY A 28 11.81 -8.89 -21.69
CA GLY A 28 11.82 -7.47 -21.31
C GLY A 28 11.48 -7.20 -19.84
N PHE A 29 11.07 -8.21 -19.07
CA PHE A 29 10.58 -8.04 -17.70
C PHE A 29 11.62 -7.44 -16.76
N TYR A 30 12.90 -7.77 -16.95
CA TYR A 30 14.01 -7.30 -16.10
C TYR A 30 14.59 -5.95 -16.51
N ARG A 31 13.97 -5.25 -17.49
CA ARG A 31 14.38 -3.89 -17.84
C ARG A 31 14.19 -2.97 -16.64
N LEU A 32 15.13 -2.05 -16.46
CA LEU A 32 15.11 -1.11 -15.34
C LEU A 32 13.82 -0.28 -15.31
N GLU A 33 13.27 0.07 -16.48
CA GLU A 33 11.99 0.76 -16.62
C GLU A 33 10.84 -0.05 -15.99
N ASN A 34 10.70 -1.33 -16.38
CA ASN A 34 9.65 -2.19 -15.86
C ASN A 34 9.81 -2.48 -14.36
N LEU A 35 11.04 -2.72 -13.90
CA LEU A 35 11.30 -2.90 -12.47
C LEU A 35 10.98 -1.63 -11.67
N ARG A 36 11.29 -0.45 -12.21
CA ARG A 36 10.93 0.83 -11.61
C ARG A 36 9.42 1.02 -11.57
N ASP A 37 8.71 0.73 -12.65
CA ASP A 37 7.25 0.89 -12.72
C ASP A 37 6.56 -0.05 -11.72
N ILE A 38 7.00 -1.30 -11.62
CA ILE A 38 6.53 -2.25 -10.60
C ILE A 38 6.81 -1.70 -9.20
N ALA A 39 8.02 -1.21 -8.92
CA ALA A 39 8.35 -0.65 -7.62
C ALA A 39 7.44 0.55 -7.28
N LEU A 40 7.31 1.52 -8.19
CA LEU A 40 6.48 2.71 -8.02
C LEU A 40 4.99 2.37 -7.81
N ALA A 41 4.47 1.37 -8.52
CA ALA A 41 3.10 0.91 -8.36
C ALA A 41 2.82 0.29 -6.97
N ASN A 42 3.85 -0.27 -6.31
CA ASN A 42 3.72 -0.92 -5.00
C ASN A 42 4.04 -0.01 -3.81
N ILE A 43 4.68 1.15 -4.03
CA ILE A 43 4.99 2.13 -2.97
C ILE A 43 3.76 2.49 -2.11
N PRO A 44 2.56 2.77 -2.66
CA PRO A 44 1.41 3.16 -1.85
C PRO A 44 1.03 2.08 -0.82
N VAL A 45 1.02 0.81 -1.22
CA VAL A 45 0.69 -0.31 -0.33
C VAL A 45 1.76 -0.48 0.75
N LEU A 46 3.05 -0.36 0.39
CA LEU A 46 4.16 -0.39 1.36
C LEU A 46 4.04 0.73 2.39
N LEU A 47 3.71 1.95 1.96
CA LEU A 47 3.54 3.10 2.85
C LEU A 47 2.40 2.87 3.85
N VAL A 48 1.27 2.33 3.37
CA VAL A 48 0.12 1.97 4.22
C VAL A 48 0.50 0.85 5.19
N ALA A 49 1.25 -0.17 4.74
CA ALA A 49 1.72 -1.26 5.60
C ALA A 49 2.61 -0.77 6.75
N LEU A 50 3.48 0.21 6.50
CA LEU A 50 4.27 0.86 7.56
C LEU A 50 3.36 1.55 8.58
N GLY A 51 2.35 2.29 8.12
CA GLY A 51 1.36 2.92 9.00
C GLY A 51 0.56 1.90 9.83
N MET A 52 0.07 0.84 9.19
CA MET A 52 -0.64 -0.26 9.87
C MET A 52 0.23 -0.94 10.94
N THR A 53 1.55 -1.04 10.71
CA THR A 53 2.47 -1.63 11.70
C THR A 53 2.47 -0.83 13.01
N LEU A 54 2.46 0.50 12.94
CA LEU A 54 2.38 1.37 14.13
C LEU A 54 1.06 1.15 14.89
N VAL A 55 -0.06 1.01 14.17
CA VAL A 55 -1.38 0.78 14.78
C VAL A 55 -1.43 -0.58 15.50
N ILE A 56 -0.88 -1.63 14.88
CA ILE A 56 -0.81 -2.97 15.46
C ILE A 56 0.03 -2.98 16.75
N ILE A 57 1.12 -2.20 16.81
CA ILE A 57 1.97 -2.10 18.01
C ILE A 57 1.18 -1.56 19.22
N VAL A 58 0.21 -0.66 18.98
CA VAL A 58 -0.68 -0.11 20.02
C VAL A 58 -1.83 -1.08 20.35
N ALA A 59 -1.79 -2.33 19.84
CA ALA A 59 -2.78 -3.39 20.02
C ALA A 59 -4.20 -3.03 19.56
N GLN A 60 -4.33 -2.07 18.66
CA GLN A 60 -5.59 -1.73 17.99
C GLN A 60 -5.77 -2.65 16.77
N ILE A 61 -6.87 -3.41 16.72
CA ILE A 61 -7.22 -4.27 15.58
C ILE A 61 -7.98 -3.41 14.56
N ASP A 62 -7.26 -2.59 13.81
CA ASP A 62 -7.92 -1.55 13.02
C ASP A 62 -8.03 -1.89 11.52
N ILE A 63 -9.16 -2.50 11.13
CA ILE A 63 -9.55 -2.67 9.72
C ILE A 63 -9.78 -1.30 9.04
N SER A 64 -10.03 -0.23 9.81
CA SER A 64 -10.37 1.09 9.25
C SER A 64 -9.23 1.70 8.43
N VAL A 65 -7.96 1.34 8.66
CA VAL A 65 -6.83 1.87 7.86
C VAL A 65 -7.00 1.51 6.38
N GLY A 66 -7.53 0.33 6.10
CA GLY A 66 -7.84 -0.11 4.74
C GLY A 66 -8.98 0.69 4.11
N SER A 67 -10.05 0.96 4.86
CA SER A 67 -11.17 1.77 4.37
C SER A 67 -10.79 3.25 4.22
N LEU A 68 -9.95 3.79 5.11
CA LEU A 68 -9.40 5.14 5.02
C LEU A 68 -8.58 5.32 3.74
N PHE A 69 -7.72 4.35 3.44
CA PHE A 69 -6.93 4.33 2.21
C PHE A 69 -7.83 4.29 0.97
N ALA A 70 -8.86 3.44 0.97
CA ALA A 70 -9.81 3.34 -0.13
C ALA A 70 -10.60 4.65 -0.36
N VAL A 71 -11.18 5.22 0.71
CA VAL A 71 -11.97 6.47 0.64
C VAL A 71 -11.08 7.63 0.18
N THR A 72 -9.87 7.76 0.72
CA THR A 72 -8.94 8.82 0.33
C THR A 72 -8.50 8.68 -1.13
N SER A 73 -8.26 7.44 -1.59
CA SER A 73 -7.91 7.16 -3.00
C SER A 73 -9.04 7.52 -3.95
N VAL A 74 -10.27 7.14 -3.61
CA VAL A 74 -11.47 7.49 -4.40
C VAL A 74 -11.68 9.00 -4.43
N ALA A 75 -11.56 9.69 -3.29
CA ALA A 75 -11.70 11.13 -3.22
C ALA A 75 -10.66 11.86 -4.09
N CYS A 76 -9.39 11.46 -4.03
CA CYS A 76 -8.35 11.97 -4.93
C CYS A 76 -8.66 11.69 -6.40
N GLY A 77 -9.14 10.49 -6.74
CA GLY A 77 -9.54 10.14 -8.10
C GLY A 77 -10.72 10.98 -8.62
N VAL A 78 -11.69 11.27 -7.76
CA VAL A 78 -12.81 12.17 -8.08
C VAL A 78 -12.30 13.60 -8.30
N LEU A 79 -11.42 14.11 -7.45
CA LEU A 79 -10.82 15.44 -7.61
C LEU A 79 -10.01 15.54 -8.91
N ALA A 80 -9.24 14.50 -9.25
CA ALA A 80 -8.50 14.43 -10.50
C ALA A 80 -9.45 14.49 -11.71
N LYS A 81 -10.59 13.77 -11.65
CA LYS A 81 -11.62 13.81 -12.71
C LYS A 81 -12.27 15.19 -12.86
N HIS A 82 -12.34 15.98 -11.80
CA HIS A 82 -12.85 17.36 -11.83
C HIS A 82 -11.81 18.38 -12.30
N GLY A 83 -10.63 17.95 -12.76
CA GLY A 83 -9.61 18.82 -13.31
C GLY A 83 -8.74 19.51 -12.27
N VAL A 84 -8.74 19.04 -11.01
CA VAL A 84 -7.79 19.54 -10.01
C VAL A 84 -6.35 19.26 -10.47
N PRO A 85 -5.46 20.27 -10.46
CA PRO A 85 -4.06 20.10 -10.86
C PRO A 85 -3.39 18.95 -10.11
N ASN A 86 -2.60 18.13 -10.82
CA ASN A 86 -1.89 16.98 -10.26
C ASN A 86 -1.03 17.33 -9.04
N LEU A 87 -0.51 18.57 -8.98
CA LEU A 87 0.30 19.05 -7.86
C LEU A 87 -0.50 19.26 -6.57
N LEU A 88 -1.82 19.48 -6.67
CA LEU A 88 -2.71 19.70 -5.52
C LEU A 88 -3.35 18.41 -5.01
N LEU A 89 -3.39 17.34 -5.81
CA LEU A 89 -3.97 16.05 -5.41
C LEU A 89 -3.30 15.43 -4.16
N PRO A 90 -1.96 15.44 -4.01
CA PRO A 90 -1.32 14.92 -2.79
C PRO A 90 -1.72 15.71 -1.53
N LEU A 91 -1.85 17.04 -1.65
CA LEU A 91 -2.27 17.90 -0.55
C LEU A 91 -3.73 17.63 -0.16
N ALA A 92 -4.61 17.49 -1.15
CA ALA A 92 -6.01 17.14 -0.90
C ALA A 92 -6.13 15.77 -0.23
N GLY A 93 -5.37 14.76 -0.70
CA GLY A 93 -5.31 13.45 -0.08
C GLY A 93 -4.79 13.49 1.36
N LEU A 94 -3.77 14.30 1.63
CA LEU A 94 -3.24 14.50 2.98
C LEU A 94 -4.29 15.12 3.91
N VAL A 95 -5.01 16.16 3.45
CA VAL A 95 -6.06 16.81 4.25
C VAL A 95 -7.22 15.85 4.53
N ILE A 96 -7.72 15.15 3.51
CA ILE A 96 -8.84 14.20 3.66
C ILE A 96 -8.43 13.02 4.55
N GLY A 97 -7.28 12.42 4.29
CA GLY A 97 -6.76 11.28 5.05
C GLY A 97 -6.46 11.63 6.51
N SER A 98 -5.83 12.78 6.76
CA SER A 98 -5.54 13.24 8.13
C SER A 98 -6.81 13.58 8.91
N ALA A 99 -7.80 14.23 8.29
CA ALA A 99 -9.07 14.53 8.93
C ALA A 99 -9.84 13.26 9.31
N LEU A 100 -10.02 12.33 8.37
CA LEU A 100 -10.70 11.06 8.64
C LEU A 100 -9.93 10.20 9.64
N GLY A 101 -8.60 10.19 9.55
CA GLY A 101 -7.72 9.46 10.46
C GLY A 101 -7.78 10.01 11.89
N ALA A 102 -7.84 11.33 12.06
CA ALA A 102 -8.02 11.96 13.36
C ALA A 102 -9.38 11.61 13.99
N VAL A 103 -10.45 11.59 13.19
CA VAL A 103 -11.78 11.15 13.64
C VAL A 103 -11.74 9.69 14.08
N ASN A 104 -11.13 8.81 13.29
CA ASN A 104 -11.02 7.40 13.63
C ASN A 104 -10.18 7.18 14.90
N GLY A 105 -9.03 7.85 15.02
CA GLY A 105 -8.20 7.78 16.22
C GLY A 105 -8.90 8.31 17.48
N ALA A 106 -9.70 9.38 17.36
CA ALA A 106 -10.52 9.87 18.45
C ALA A 106 -11.60 8.86 18.86
N LEU A 107 -12.22 8.18 17.88
CA LEU A 107 -13.23 7.15 18.13
C LEU A 107 -12.64 5.93 18.83
N SER A 108 -11.41 5.51 18.46
CA SER A 108 -10.72 4.38 19.10
C SER A 108 -10.24 4.67 20.53
N LEU A 109 -10.16 5.95 20.92
CA LEU A 109 -9.77 6.38 22.27
C LEU A 109 -10.97 6.50 23.24
N LEU A 110 -12.20 6.56 22.72
CA LEU A 110 -13.44 6.57 23.48
C LEU A 110 -13.88 5.14 23.84
#